data_AF-A0A418Q6N1-F1
#
_entry.id   AF-A0A418Q6N1-F1
#
_cell.length_a   1.000
_cell.length_b   1.000
_cell.length_c   1.000
_cell.angle_alpha   90.00
_cell.angle_beta   90.00
_cell.angle_gamma   90.00
#
_symmetry.space_group_name_H-M   'P 1'
#
loop_
_entity.id
_entity.type
_entity.pdbx_description
1 polymer ?
#
loop_
_entity_poly.entity_id
_entity_poly.type
_entity_poly.pdbx_seq_one_letter_code
_entity_poly.pdbx_strand_id
1 'polypeptide(L)'
;MDAPQTTSRAKTTVASRRKPPTRPTRTSRAGGVNPWVPNQHGAWAMLVVPIITGWVVAITNAAELGARQWVTLVALPVAWFVGYFSFFAAGLWWKARNPQRKASYAKPMVVYGAIAALCVLIAVVARPSLLWWAVAFVPLIAVAVWEVYRNRPRSVASGVSTTLASALMLPVVATSVDLTPAFHPDMQALRVHPAWLGMWWATVGMVLYFVGTIFYVKTMIREKNNPQFYRVSVGYHAVALVVSVVAVWALVFLVGSTPPPGTHSSIRIWVSAAVLILMMAAACARAVVIPRLAHKNPRAWTPKRVGIYEVPLCVLAAAVALVA
;
A
#
# COMPACT_ATOMS: atom_id res chain seq x y z
N MET A 1 -93.08 -31.52 16.74
CA MET A 1 -93.55 -32.13 15.49
C MET A 1 -93.69 -31.00 14.49
N ASP A 2 -92.99 -30.87 13.38
CA ASP A 2 -91.88 -31.58 12.76
C ASP A 2 -91.20 -30.60 11.79
N ALA A 3 -89.97 -30.93 11.42
CA ALA A 3 -89.03 -30.10 10.67
C ALA A 3 -89.52 -29.65 9.27
N PRO A 4 -89.04 -28.50 8.75
CA PRO A 4 -89.21 -28.11 7.35
C PRO A 4 -88.15 -28.72 6.43
N GLN A 5 -88.63 -29.10 5.24
CA GLN A 5 -87.90 -29.74 4.15
C GLN A 5 -86.86 -28.84 3.48
N THR A 6 -85.86 -29.53 2.94
CA THR A 6 -84.60 -29.11 2.35
C THR A 6 -84.74 -28.48 0.96
N THR A 7 -84.05 -27.35 0.71
CA THR A 7 -83.67 -26.92 -0.65
C THR A 7 -82.16 -27.04 -0.83
N SER A 8 -81.78 -27.76 -1.88
CA SER A 8 -80.41 -28.09 -2.28
C SER A 8 -79.70 -26.86 -2.87
N ARG A 9 -78.53 -26.50 -2.31
CA ARG A 9 -77.60 -25.53 -2.92
C ARG A 9 -76.24 -26.20 -3.10
N ALA A 10 -75.83 -26.32 -4.36
CA ALA A 10 -74.58 -26.91 -4.79
C ALA A 10 -73.36 -26.27 -4.10
N LYS A 11 -72.49 -27.08 -3.49
CA LYS A 11 -71.18 -26.67 -2.98
C LYS A 11 -70.14 -26.88 -4.08
N THR A 12 -69.62 -25.78 -4.61
CA THR A 12 -68.43 -25.76 -5.47
C THR A 12 -67.20 -26.08 -4.62
N THR A 13 -66.60 -27.25 -4.81
CA THR A 13 -65.39 -27.69 -4.11
C THR A 13 -64.17 -26.96 -4.68
N VAL A 14 -63.64 -25.98 -3.94
CA VAL A 14 -62.35 -25.35 -4.28
C VAL A 14 -61.23 -26.31 -3.85
N ALA A 15 -60.60 -26.96 -4.82
CA ALA A 15 -59.43 -27.79 -4.61
C ALA A 15 -58.25 -26.95 -4.09
N SER A 16 -57.83 -27.22 -2.85
CA SER A 16 -56.62 -26.66 -2.24
C SER A 16 -55.38 -27.13 -3.00
N ARG A 17 -54.78 -26.23 -3.78
CA ARG A 17 -53.54 -26.46 -4.52
C ARG A 17 -52.37 -26.49 -3.53
N ARG A 18 -51.98 -27.69 -3.05
CA ARG A 18 -50.76 -27.88 -2.24
C ARG A 18 -49.54 -27.38 -3.01
N LYS A 19 -48.84 -26.37 -2.46
CA LYS A 19 -47.53 -25.92 -2.97
C LYS A 19 -46.51 -27.07 -2.84
N PRO A 20 -45.67 -27.31 -3.86
CA PRO A 20 -44.61 -28.32 -3.76
C PRO A 20 -43.57 -27.90 -2.71
N PRO A 21 -42.90 -28.88 -2.06
CA PRO A 21 -41.91 -28.58 -1.03
C PRO A 21 -40.75 -27.82 -1.67
N THR A 22 -40.48 -26.61 -1.16
CA THR A 22 -39.33 -25.80 -1.55
C THR A 22 -38.06 -26.56 -1.19
N ARG A 23 -37.32 -26.99 -2.21
CA ARG A 23 -35.96 -27.53 -2.11
C ARG A 23 -35.13 -26.58 -1.24
N PRO A 24 -34.39 -27.05 -0.22
CA PRO A 24 -33.61 -26.16 0.62
C PRO A 24 -32.64 -25.40 -0.30
N THR A 25 -32.86 -24.10 -0.42
CA THR A 25 -31.94 -23.20 -1.08
C THR A 25 -30.60 -23.39 -0.40
N ARG A 26 -29.59 -23.76 -1.20
CA ARG A 26 -28.19 -23.84 -0.80
C ARG A 26 -27.90 -22.57 -0.01
N THR A 27 -27.90 -22.66 1.31
CA THR A 27 -27.52 -21.55 2.18
C THR A 27 -26.16 -21.14 1.69
N SER A 28 -26.06 -19.94 1.10
CA SER A 28 -24.78 -19.38 0.75
C SER A 28 -23.94 -19.48 2.02
N ARG A 29 -22.84 -20.24 1.97
CA ARG A 29 -21.85 -20.24 3.04
C ARG A 29 -21.57 -18.77 3.30
N ALA A 30 -22.00 -18.25 4.44
CA ALA A 30 -21.74 -16.87 4.83
C ALA A 30 -20.23 -16.67 4.70
N GLY A 31 -19.82 -15.92 3.68
CA GLY A 31 -18.45 -15.87 3.22
C GLY A 31 -17.54 -15.24 4.26
N GLY A 32 -16.92 -16.06 5.10
CA GLY A 32 -15.85 -15.62 5.99
C GLY A 32 -14.67 -15.09 5.18
N VAL A 33 -14.01 -14.06 5.69
CA VAL A 33 -12.74 -13.56 5.12
C VAL A 33 -11.72 -14.69 5.15
N ASN A 34 -11.11 -15.03 4.01
CA ASN A 34 -10.01 -15.97 3.94
C ASN A 34 -8.80 -15.39 4.68
N PRO A 35 -8.31 -16.03 5.76
CA PRO A 35 -7.21 -15.48 6.55
C PRO A 35 -5.83 -15.68 5.92
N TRP A 36 -5.71 -16.51 4.88
CA TRP A 36 -4.45 -16.78 4.18
C TRP A 36 -4.10 -15.74 3.14
N VAL A 37 -5.09 -15.02 2.59
CA VAL A 37 -4.88 -14.07 1.50
C VAL A 37 -5.54 -12.72 1.85
N PRO A 38 -4.76 -11.64 1.97
CA PRO A 38 -5.30 -10.31 2.21
C PRO A 38 -6.27 -9.87 1.11
N ASN A 39 -7.44 -9.37 1.49
CA ASN A 39 -8.48 -8.89 0.57
C ASN A 39 -8.42 -7.37 0.31
N GLN A 40 -7.29 -6.73 0.61
CA GLN A 40 -7.11 -5.28 0.52
C GLN A 40 -6.49 -4.87 -0.82
N HIS A 41 -7.34 -4.82 -1.85
CA HIS A 41 -6.92 -4.52 -3.23
C HIS A 41 -6.10 -3.21 -3.36
N GLY A 42 -6.48 -2.16 -2.61
CA GLY A 42 -5.77 -0.88 -2.65
C GLY A 42 -4.40 -0.86 -1.95
N ALA A 43 -4.07 -1.86 -1.13
CA ALA A 43 -2.78 -1.92 -0.45
C ALA A 43 -1.68 -2.57 -1.31
N TRP A 44 -2.04 -3.32 -2.36
CA TRP A 44 -1.06 -4.04 -3.18
C TRP A 44 -0.11 -3.12 -3.92
N ALA A 45 -0.59 -2.01 -4.49
CA ALA A 45 0.29 -1.06 -5.16
C ALA A 45 1.32 -0.46 -4.17
N MET A 46 0.86 -0.10 -2.96
CA MET A 46 1.74 0.40 -1.91
C MET A 46 2.76 -0.66 -1.49
N LEU A 47 2.39 -1.94 -1.47
CA LEU A 47 3.24 -3.06 -1.06
C LEU A 47 4.28 -3.45 -2.13
N VAL A 48 3.88 -3.46 -3.40
CA VAL A 48 4.67 -4.00 -4.53
C VAL A 48 5.60 -2.93 -5.10
N VAL A 49 5.11 -1.70 -5.31
CA VAL A 49 5.85 -0.70 -6.08
C VAL A 49 7.18 -0.33 -5.38
N PRO A 50 7.23 0.04 -4.08
CA PRO A 50 8.50 0.41 -3.45
C PRO A 50 9.54 -0.70 -3.46
N ILE A 51 9.13 -1.94 -3.23
CA ILE A 51 10.07 -3.05 -3.14
C ILE A 51 10.62 -3.45 -4.50
N ILE A 52 9.79 -3.47 -5.54
CA ILE A 52 10.25 -3.72 -6.91
C ILE A 52 11.15 -2.57 -7.36
N THR A 53 10.77 -1.33 -7.07
CA THR A 53 11.61 -0.17 -7.36
C THR A 53 12.97 -0.27 -6.65
N GLY A 54 13.00 -0.60 -5.36
CA GLY A 54 14.25 -0.80 -4.62
C GLY A 54 15.10 -1.92 -5.21
N TRP A 55 14.47 -3.00 -5.66
CA TRP A 55 15.13 -4.12 -6.33
C TRP A 55 15.75 -3.71 -7.67
N VAL A 56 15.04 -2.92 -8.48
CA VAL A 56 15.59 -2.39 -9.74
C VAL A 56 16.74 -1.43 -9.46
N VAL A 57 16.59 -0.49 -8.53
CA VAL A 57 17.66 0.44 -8.14
C VAL A 57 18.89 -0.32 -7.63
N ALA A 58 18.68 -1.38 -6.85
CA ALA A 58 19.76 -2.25 -6.39
C ALA A 58 20.53 -2.87 -7.56
N ILE A 59 19.83 -3.50 -8.51
CA ILE A 59 20.44 -4.21 -9.63
C ILE A 59 21.11 -3.25 -10.62
N THR A 60 20.49 -2.12 -10.94
CA THR A 60 21.01 -1.18 -11.97
C THR A 60 22.23 -0.40 -11.50
N ASN A 61 22.46 -0.32 -10.19
CA ASN A 61 23.59 0.39 -9.62
C ASN A 61 24.67 -0.53 -9.03
N ALA A 62 24.43 -1.84 -8.99
CA ALA A 62 25.45 -2.81 -8.59
C ALA A 62 26.35 -3.15 -9.79
N ALA A 63 27.67 -2.98 -9.64
CA ALA A 63 28.63 -3.38 -10.67
C ALA A 63 28.67 -4.90 -10.84
N GLU A 64 28.72 -5.63 -9.72
CA GLU A 64 28.63 -7.08 -9.68
C GLU A 64 27.87 -7.52 -8.42
N LEU A 65 27.03 -8.56 -8.55
CA LEU A 65 26.25 -9.12 -7.45
C LEU A 65 26.85 -10.45 -7.02
N GLY A 66 27.47 -10.48 -5.85
CA GLY A 66 27.92 -11.70 -5.21
C GLY A 66 26.76 -12.53 -4.61
N ALA A 67 27.09 -13.74 -4.15
CA ALA A 67 26.10 -14.66 -3.59
C ALA A 67 25.32 -14.06 -2.40
N ARG A 68 26.00 -13.30 -1.52
CA ARG A 68 25.36 -12.66 -0.36
C ARG A 68 24.36 -11.58 -0.77
N GLN A 69 24.68 -10.78 -1.79
CA GLN A 69 23.76 -9.78 -2.35
C GLN A 69 22.53 -10.42 -2.99
N TRP A 70 22.71 -11.53 -3.73
CA TRP A 70 21.56 -12.27 -4.27
C TRP A 70 20.66 -12.83 -3.16
N VAL A 71 21.26 -13.35 -2.09
CA VAL A 71 20.51 -13.83 -0.92
C VAL A 71 19.67 -12.71 -0.30
N THR A 72 20.22 -11.50 -0.09
CA THR A 72 19.43 -10.37 0.46
C THR A 72 18.34 -9.91 -0.50
N LEU A 73 18.65 -9.81 -1.81
CA LEU A 73 17.71 -9.41 -2.86
C LEU A 73 16.50 -10.34 -2.97
N VAL A 74 16.63 -11.62 -2.63
CA VAL A 74 15.52 -12.58 -2.62
C VAL A 74 14.83 -12.63 -1.26
N ALA A 75 15.60 -12.67 -0.17
CA ALA A 75 15.07 -12.83 1.17
C ALA A 75 14.21 -11.63 1.62
N LEU A 76 14.59 -10.40 1.26
CA LEU A 76 13.86 -9.18 1.65
C LEU A 76 12.45 -9.11 1.04
N PRO A 77 12.24 -9.32 -0.28
CA PRO A 77 10.90 -9.42 -0.84
C PRO A 77 10.05 -10.53 -0.23
N VAL A 78 10.61 -11.72 -0.03
CA VAL A 78 9.86 -12.82 0.58
C VAL A 78 9.43 -12.45 1.99
N ALA A 79 10.35 -11.93 2.82
CA ALA A 79 10.05 -11.45 4.16
C ALA A 79 8.95 -10.38 4.15
N TRP A 80 8.99 -9.46 3.20
CA TRP A 80 8.04 -8.36 3.09
C TRP A 80 6.61 -8.82 2.79
N PHE A 81 6.42 -9.61 1.73
CA PHE A 81 5.10 -10.10 1.35
C PHE A 81 4.53 -11.05 2.39
N VAL A 82 5.34 -11.98 2.87
CA VAL A 82 4.91 -12.95 3.87
C VAL A 82 4.66 -12.27 5.22
N GLY A 83 5.49 -11.30 5.60
CA GLY A 83 5.28 -10.45 6.78
C GLY A 83 3.96 -9.67 6.71
N TYR A 84 3.60 -9.13 5.54
CA TYR A 84 2.30 -8.49 5.33
C TYR A 84 1.13 -9.47 5.52
N PHE A 85 1.26 -10.72 5.09
CA PHE A 85 0.21 -11.74 5.26
C PHE A 85 0.09 -12.13 6.74
N SER A 86 1.21 -12.24 7.45
CA SER A 86 1.23 -12.43 8.90
C SER A 86 0.55 -11.26 9.63
N PHE A 87 0.86 -10.01 9.27
CA PHE A 87 0.23 -8.81 9.83
C PHE A 87 -1.28 -8.77 9.58
N PHE A 88 -1.73 -9.14 8.37
CA PHE A 88 -3.15 -9.26 8.05
C PHE A 88 -3.85 -10.31 8.92
N ALA A 89 -3.27 -11.50 9.02
CA ALA A 89 -3.79 -12.58 9.85
C ALA A 89 -3.81 -12.21 11.34
N ALA A 90 -2.76 -11.52 11.84
CA ALA A 90 -2.70 -10.99 13.19
C ALA A 90 -3.82 -9.99 13.47
N GLY A 91 -4.12 -9.09 12.51
CA GLY A 91 -5.24 -8.17 12.61
C GLY A 91 -6.61 -8.84 12.64
N LEU A 92 -6.79 -9.99 11.96
CA LEU A 92 -8.00 -10.82 12.06
C LEU A 92 -8.07 -11.56 13.41
N TRP A 93 -6.95 -12.15 13.83
CA TRP A 93 -6.81 -12.85 15.10
C TRP A 93 -7.14 -11.97 16.30
N TRP A 94 -6.63 -10.73 16.30
CA TRP A 94 -6.87 -9.74 17.36
C TRP A 94 -8.36 -9.39 17.52
N LYS A 95 -9.08 -9.29 16.40
CA LYS A 95 -10.53 -8.97 16.39
C LYS A 95 -11.43 -10.16 16.70
N ALA A 96 -10.94 -11.38 16.53
CA ALA A 96 -11.75 -12.57 16.72
C ALA A 96 -12.08 -12.78 18.19
N ARG A 97 -13.37 -12.75 18.53
CA ARG A 97 -13.87 -13.09 19.87
C ARG A 97 -14.16 -14.59 20.03
N ASN A 98 -14.49 -15.26 18.94
CA ASN A 98 -14.79 -16.69 18.92
C ASN A 98 -13.48 -17.52 18.91
N PRO A 99 -13.32 -18.52 19.83
CA PRO A 99 -12.11 -19.34 19.92
C PRO A 99 -11.76 -20.11 18.65
N GLN A 100 -12.75 -20.69 17.97
CA GLN A 100 -12.55 -21.45 16.73
C GLN A 100 -12.04 -20.55 15.59
N ARG A 101 -12.60 -19.34 15.45
CA ARG A 101 -12.11 -18.34 14.48
C ARG A 101 -10.71 -17.84 14.84
N LYS A 102 -10.45 -17.62 16.12
CA LYS A 102 -9.13 -17.20 16.62
C LYS A 102 -8.06 -18.26 16.31
N ALA A 103 -8.35 -19.53 16.55
CA ALA A 103 -7.46 -20.64 16.17
C ALA A 103 -7.22 -20.69 14.65
N SER A 104 -8.26 -20.52 13.84
CA SER A 104 -8.13 -20.48 12.37
C SER A 104 -7.26 -19.33 11.86
N TYR A 105 -7.21 -18.19 12.57
CA TYR A 105 -6.39 -17.03 12.19
C TYR A 105 -4.96 -17.12 12.74
N ALA A 106 -4.75 -17.84 13.84
CA ALA A 106 -3.44 -18.04 14.43
C ALA A 106 -2.50 -18.83 13.50
N LYS A 107 -3.01 -19.84 12.78
CA LYS A 107 -2.21 -20.67 11.88
C LYS A 107 -1.49 -19.86 10.79
N PRO A 108 -2.17 -19.07 9.93
CA PRO A 108 -1.49 -18.24 8.95
C PRO A 108 -0.59 -17.18 9.60
N MET A 109 -1.02 -16.57 10.71
CA MET A 109 -0.21 -15.59 11.44
C MET A 109 1.16 -16.15 11.84
N VAL A 110 1.20 -17.34 12.44
CA VAL A 110 2.44 -18.00 12.91
C VAL A 110 3.27 -18.53 11.74
N VAL A 111 2.65 -19.21 10.77
CA VAL A 111 3.37 -19.77 9.62
C VAL A 111 4.06 -18.67 8.82
N TYR A 112 3.32 -17.62 8.45
CA TYR A 112 3.90 -16.49 7.74
C TYR A 112 4.88 -15.72 8.63
N GLY A 113 4.59 -15.56 9.92
CA GLY A 113 5.52 -14.91 10.86
C GLY A 113 6.87 -15.62 10.94
N ALA A 114 6.86 -16.95 11.02
CA ALA A 114 8.07 -17.77 11.09
C ALA A 114 8.89 -17.70 9.79
N ILE A 115 8.23 -17.78 8.63
CA ILE A 115 8.90 -17.64 7.33
C ILE A 115 9.50 -16.25 7.19
N ALA A 116 8.75 -15.20 7.54
CA ALA A 116 9.25 -13.83 7.48
C ALA A 116 10.46 -13.63 8.42
N ALA A 117 10.39 -14.13 9.65
CA ALA A 117 11.50 -14.06 10.60
C ALA A 117 12.74 -14.80 10.10
N LEU A 118 12.58 -15.98 9.50
CA LEU A 118 13.69 -16.73 8.90
C LEU A 118 14.31 -15.97 7.73
N CYS A 119 13.51 -15.40 6.83
CA CYS A 119 14.03 -14.60 5.72
C CYS A 119 14.75 -13.32 6.20
N VAL A 120 14.21 -12.64 7.22
CA VAL A 120 14.91 -11.50 7.84
C VAL A 120 16.24 -11.95 8.46
N LEU A 121 16.26 -13.08 9.18
CA LEU A 121 17.48 -13.63 9.77
C LEU A 121 18.52 -13.93 8.68
N ILE A 122 18.13 -14.60 7.59
CA ILE A 122 18.99 -14.88 6.45
C ILE A 122 19.55 -13.57 5.86
N ALA A 123 18.71 -12.57 5.64
CA ALA A 123 19.13 -11.28 5.11
C ALA A 123 20.12 -10.56 6.05
N VAL A 124 19.86 -10.56 7.36
CA VAL A 124 20.74 -9.94 8.37
C VAL A 124 22.07 -10.68 8.50
N VAL A 125 22.07 -12.01 8.44
CA VAL A 125 23.32 -12.80 8.45
C VAL A 125 24.15 -12.53 7.20
N ALA A 126 23.51 -12.41 6.03
CA ALA A 126 24.19 -12.05 4.79
C ALA A 126 24.69 -10.59 4.79
N ARG A 127 23.94 -9.68 5.43
CA ARG A 127 24.23 -8.24 5.50
C ARG A 127 23.83 -7.63 6.86
N PRO A 128 24.73 -7.65 7.86
CA PRO A 128 24.41 -7.17 9.22
C PRO A 128 24.01 -5.70 9.30
N SER A 129 24.48 -4.86 8.35
CA SER A 129 24.13 -3.45 8.27
C SER A 129 22.63 -3.19 8.13
N LEU A 130 21.84 -4.19 7.67
CA LEU A 130 20.39 -4.10 7.59
C LEU A 130 19.72 -3.90 8.96
N LEU A 131 20.39 -4.26 10.06
CA LEU A 131 19.87 -4.01 11.42
C LEU A 131 19.66 -2.52 11.70
N TRP A 132 20.37 -1.63 11.01
CA TRP A 132 20.18 -0.19 11.19
C TRP A 132 18.77 0.29 10.84
N TRP A 133 18.13 -0.38 9.87
CA TRP A 133 16.75 -0.09 9.48
C TRP A 133 15.75 -0.39 10.60
N ALA A 134 16.11 -1.18 11.62
CA ALA A 134 15.26 -1.38 12.79
C ALA A 134 14.95 -0.03 13.49
N VAL A 135 15.88 0.92 13.49
CA VAL A 135 15.66 2.26 14.07
C VAL A 135 14.47 2.97 13.40
N ALA A 136 14.32 2.83 12.08
CA ALA A 136 13.21 3.41 11.34
C ALA A 136 11.93 2.55 11.42
N PHE A 137 12.04 1.22 11.36
CA PHE A 137 10.88 0.32 11.34
C PHE A 137 10.22 0.14 12.71
N VAL A 138 10.98 0.13 13.82
CA VAL A 138 10.44 -0.03 15.17
C VAL A 138 9.34 1.01 15.49
N PRO A 139 9.54 2.32 15.34
CA PRO A 139 8.48 3.30 15.63
C PRO A 139 7.27 3.15 14.68
N LEU A 140 7.49 2.80 13.41
CA LEU A 140 6.41 2.59 12.45
C LEU A 140 5.55 1.37 12.81
N ILE A 141 6.19 0.25 13.12
CA ILE A 141 5.53 -0.97 13.59
C ILE A 141 4.81 -0.69 14.90
N ALA A 142 5.42 0.05 15.84
CA ALA A 142 4.80 0.43 17.11
C ALA A 142 3.48 1.20 16.90
N VAL A 143 3.45 2.18 15.99
CA VAL A 143 2.21 2.90 15.64
C VAL A 143 1.15 1.94 15.06
N ALA A 144 1.55 1.06 14.15
CA ALA A 144 0.61 0.11 13.53
C ALA A 144 0.02 -0.87 14.56
N VAL A 145 0.86 -1.41 15.46
CA VAL A 145 0.45 -2.31 16.54
C VAL A 145 -0.42 -1.58 17.56
N TRP A 146 -0.06 -0.36 17.95
CA TRP A 146 -0.85 0.47 18.86
C TRP A 146 -2.25 0.74 18.32
N GLU A 147 -2.37 1.05 17.03
CA GLU A 147 -3.67 1.29 16.39
C GLU A 147 -4.50 -0.01 16.26
N VAL A 148 -3.85 -1.16 16.07
CA VAL A 148 -4.53 -2.47 16.15
C VAL A 148 -5.04 -2.72 17.57
N TYR A 149 -4.21 -2.47 18.59
CA TYR A 149 -4.58 -2.59 20.00
C TYR A 149 -5.80 -1.72 20.36
N ARG A 150 -5.85 -0.48 19.85
CA ARG A 150 -6.98 0.45 20.02
C ARG A 150 -8.21 0.10 19.16
N ASN A 151 -8.21 -1.04 18.45
CA ASN A 151 -9.26 -1.47 17.52
C ASN A 151 -9.53 -0.47 16.37
N ARG A 152 -8.51 0.28 15.97
CA ARG A 152 -8.55 1.26 14.87
C ARG A 152 -7.59 0.93 13.71
N PRO A 153 -7.52 -0.31 13.19
CA PRO A 153 -6.57 -0.72 12.13
C PRO A 153 -6.84 -0.10 10.74
N ARG A 154 -7.75 0.88 10.70
CA ARG A 154 -8.21 1.60 9.51
C ARG A 154 -8.02 3.11 9.69
N SER A 155 -7.39 3.54 10.78
CA SER A 155 -7.07 4.93 11.07
C SER A 155 -6.10 5.52 10.05
N VAL A 156 -5.97 6.84 10.03
CA VAL A 156 -4.98 7.51 9.17
C VAL A 156 -3.58 7.18 9.67
N ALA A 157 -3.34 7.23 10.99
CA ALA A 157 -2.05 6.92 11.59
C ALA A 157 -1.53 5.52 11.22
N SER A 158 -2.37 4.48 11.35
CA SER A 158 -2.00 3.12 10.96
C SER A 158 -1.68 3.04 9.47
N GLY A 159 -2.54 3.61 8.62
CA GLY A 159 -2.33 3.63 7.17
C GLY A 159 -1.02 4.32 6.79
N VAL A 160 -0.81 5.55 7.28
CA VAL A 160 0.40 6.34 7.03
C VAL A 160 1.64 5.58 7.51
N SER A 161 1.62 5.03 8.72
CA SER A 161 2.75 4.28 9.26
C SER A 161 3.11 3.06 8.38
N THR A 162 2.11 2.25 7.99
CA THR A 162 2.36 1.10 7.12
C THR A 162 2.81 1.50 5.71
N THR A 163 2.34 2.64 5.20
CA THR A 163 2.77 3.19 3.92
C THR A 163 4.20 3.73 3.98
N LEU A 164 4.59 4.38 5.07
CA LEU A 164 5.97 4.79 5.31
C LEU A 164 6.89 3.56 5.38
N ALA A 165 6.49 2.53 6.13
CA ALA A 165 7.25 1.28 6.20
C ALA A 165 7.40 0.64 4.81
N SER A 166 6.34 0.70 4.00
CA SER A 166 6.39 0.21 2.62
C SER A 166 7.32 1.04 1.74
N ALA A 167 7.21 2.37 1.77
CA ALA A 167 8.09 3.25 1.00
C ALA A 167 9.57 3.07 1.39
N LEU A 168 9.85 2.84 2.68
CA LEU A 168 11.19 2.55 3.17
C LEU A 168 11.76 1.20 2.69
N MET A 169 10.95 0.28 2.16
CA MET A 169 11.49 -0.92 1.53
C MET A 169 12.35 -0.60 0.31
N LEU A 170 12.11 0.52 -0.38
CA LEU A 170 12.95 0.95 -1.50
C LEU A 170 14.41 1.10 -1.05
N PRO A 171 14.74 2.01 -0.10
CA PRO A 171 16.13 2.18 0.32
C PRO A 171 16.64 0.96 1.12
N VAL A 172 15.80 0.21 1.82
CA VAL A 172 16.22 -1.06 2.46
C VAL A 172 16.79 -2.04 1.43
N VAL A 173 16.08 -2.26 0.32
CA VAL A 173 16.54 -3.20 -0.72
C VAL A 173 17.72 -2.62 -1.46
N ALA A 174 17.70 -1.33 -1.82
CA ALA A 174 18.83 -0.70 -2.49
C ALA A 174 20.12 -0.81 -1.65
N THR A 175 20.05 -0.46 -0.37
CA THR A 175 21.21 -0.52 0.54
C THR A 175 21.67 -1.94 0.88
N SER A 176 20.88 -2.97 0.54
CA SER A 176 21.25 -4.37 0.77
C SER A 176 22.34 -4.89 -0.17
N VAL A 177 22.64 -4.15 -1.26
CA VAL A 177 23.68 -4.48 -2.26
C VAL A 177 24.76 -3.40 -2.36
N ASP A 178 25.01 -2.68 -1.26
CA ASP A 178 26.14 -1.74 -1.11
C ASP A 178 25.90 -0.32 -1.65
N LEU A 179 24.64 0.05 -1.94
CA LEU A 179 24.27 1.47 -2.15
C LEU A 179 24.42 2.35 -0.89
N THR A 180 24.75 1.75 0.26
CA THR A 180 25.41 2.43 1.38
C THR A 180 26.64 1.67 1.84
N PRO A 181 27.76 2.37 2.08
CA PRO A 181 28.80 1.88 2.96
C PRO A 181 28.36 2.18 4.39
N ALA A 182 27.71 1.21 5.04
CA ALA A 182 27.60 1.28 6.49
C ALA A 182 29.03 1.26 7.06
N PHE A 183 29.47 2.40 7.62
CA PHE A 183 30.83 2.68 8.13
C PHE A 183 31.93 3.02 7.10
N HIS A 184 31.68 3.86 6.09
CA HIS A 184 32.81 4.64 5.55
C HIS A 184 33.06 5.84 6.49
N PRO A 185 34.29 6.04 6.99
CA PRO A 185 34.63 7.20 7.83
C PRO A 185 34.43 8.55 7.12
N ASP A 186 34.20 8.53 5.81
CA ASP A 186 34.06 9.72 4.98
C ASP A 186 32.61 9.93 4.49
N MET A 187 31.73 10.24 5.44
CA MET A 187 30.31 10.58 5.18
C MET A 187 30.14 11.81 4.25
N GLN A 188 31.19 12.61 4.04
CA GLN A 188 31.16 13.76 3.13
C GLN A 188 31.23 13.34 1.66
N ALA A 189 32.02 12.32 1.30
CA ALA A 189 32.13 11.83 -0.08
C ALA A 189 30.85 11.13 -0.60
N LEU A 190 30.01 10.61 0.31
CA LEU A 190 28.78 9.88 -0.02
C LEU A 190 27.54 10.75 -0.24
N ARG A 191 27.52 11.97 0.33
CA ARG A 191 26.40 12.91 0.15
C ARG A 191 26.25 13.40 -1.30
N VAL A 192 27.23 13.13 -2.15
CA VAL A 192 27.30 13.56 -3.56
C VAL A 192 27.25 12.41 -4.58
N HIS A 193 27.12 11.15 -4.17
CA HIS A 193 26.98 10.06 -5.14
C HIS A 193 25.58 10.08 -5.80
N PRO A 194 25.46 10.16 -7.13
CA PRO A 194 24.17 10.31 -7.81
C PRO A 194 23.16 9.20 -7.47
N ALA A 195 23.61 7.94 -7.36
CA ALA A 195 22.74 6.82 -7.02
C ALA A 195 22.15 6.91 -5.60
N TRP A 196 22.91 7.46 -4.64
CA TRP A 196 22.45 7.66 -3.26
C TRP A 196 21.38 8.75 -3.21
N LEU A 197 21.63 9.87 -3.88
CA LEU A 197 20.66 10.96 -4.01
C LEU A 197 19.40 10.51 -4.75
N GLY A 198 19.56 9.77 -5.86
CA GLY A 198 18.45 9.22 -6.65
C GLY A 198 17.58 8.25 -5.86
N MET A 199 18.18 7.39 -5.02
CA MET A 199 17.45 6.50 -4.12
C MET A 199 16.57 7.28 -3.13
N TRP A 200 17.13 8.28 -2.45
CA TRP A 200 16.35 9.09 -1.50
C TRP A 200 15.32 9.98 -2.19
N TRP A 201 15.66 10.50 -3.38
CA TRP A 201 14.74 11.25 -4.24
C TRP A 201 13.49 10.41 -4.56
N ALA A 202 13.71 9.19 -5.05
CA ALA A 202 12.66 8.22 -5.31
C ALA A 202 11.86 7.89 -4.04
N THR A 203 12.55 7.65 -2.92
CA THR A 203 11.92 7.30 -1.64
C THR A 203 10.97 8.40 -1.17
N VAL A 204 11.43 9.66 -1.18
CA VAL A 204 10.60 10.82 -0.79
C VAL A 204 9.42 10.98 -1.73
N GLY A 205 9.64 10.87 -3.04
CA GLY A 205 8.54 10.89 -4.03
C GLY A 205 7.50 9.81 -3.77
N MET A 206 7.94 8.60 -3.43
CA MET A 206 7.09 7.46 -3.10
C MET A 206 6.29 7.68 -1.81
N VAL A 207 6.91 8.24 -0.78
CA VAL A 207 6.26 8.63 0.48
C VAL A 207 5.17 9.66 0.22
N LEU A 208 5.52 10.77 -0.45
CA LEU A 208 4.59 11.86 -0.75
C LEU A 208 3.38 11.36 -1.54
N TYR A 209 3.62 10.53 -2.56
CA TYR A 209 2.55 10.00 -3.39
C TYR A 209 1.64 9.03 -2.61
N PHE A 210 2.20 7.96 -2.01
CA PHE A 210 1.36 6.95 -1.39
C PHE A 210 0.66 7.42 -0.12
N VAL A 211 1.29 8.30 0.67
CA VAL A 211 0.62 8.91 1.82
C VAL A 211 -0.54 9.80 1.32
N GLY A 212 -0.34 10.57 0.24
CA GLY A 212 -1.42 11.34 -0.41
C GLY A 212 -2.57 10.46 -0.87
N THR A 213 -2.28 9.30 -1.45
CA THR A 213 -3.29 8.32 -1.86
C THR A 213 -4.16 7.83 -0.70
N ILE A 214 -3.65 7.76 0.54
CA ILE A 214 -4.49 7.44 1.72
C ILE A 214 -5.57 8.51 1.92
N PHE A 215 -5.20 9.79 1.90
CA PHE A 215 -6.15 10.90 2.08
C PHE A 215 -7.15 10.94 0.92
N TYR A 216 -6.68 10.76 -0.30
CA TYR A 216 -7.54 10.73 -1.47
C TYR A 216 -8.58 9.59 -1.41
N VAL A 217 -8.11 8.35 -1.23
CA VAL A 217 -8.99 7.17 -1.22
C VAL A 217 -9.98 7.25 -0.07
N LYS A 218 -9.56 7.75 1.11
CA LYS A 218 -10.48 7.96 2.23
C LYS A 218 -11.55 8.99 1.89
N THR A 219 -11.19 10.12 1.25
CA THR A 219 -12.15 11.13 0.77
C THR A 219 -13.19 10.53 -0.19
N MET A 220 -12.78 9.58 -1.03
CA MET A 220 -13.66 8.95 -2.02
C MET A 220 -14.59 7.88 -1.45
N ILE A 221 -14.17 7.16 -0.40
CA ILE A 221 -14.86 5.95 0.09
C ILE A 221 -15.48 6.15 1.48
N ARG A 222 -14.67 6.46 2.49
CA ARG A 222 -15.10 6.43 3.91
C ARG A 222 -15.52 7.80 4.43
N GLU A 223 -14.82 8.83 4.01
CA GLU A 223 -15.06 10.23 4.33
C GLU A 223 -15.80 10.93 3.17
N LYS A 224 -16.65 10.17 2.48
CA LYS A 224 -17.41 10.66 1.33
C LYS A 224 -18.34 11.78 1.78
N ASN A 225 -18.34 12.89 1.05
CA ASN A 225 -19.08 14.11 1.37
C ASN A 225 -18.65 14.81 2.68
N ASN A 226 -17.48 14.50 3.24
CA ASN A 226 -16.92 15.23 4.37
C ASN A 226 -16.09 16.43 3.86
N PRO A 227 -16.56 17.69 3.98
CA PRO A 227 -15.86 18.86 3.43
C PRO A 227 -14.57 19.18 4.17
N GLN A 228 -14.46 18.84 5.46
CA GLN A 228 -13.23 19.03 6.23
C GLN A 228 -12.15 18.05 5.75
N PHE A 229 -12.50 16.77 5.62
CA PHE A 229 -11.54 15.76 5.17
C PHE A 229 -11.11 15.98 3.70
N TYR A 230 -12.03 16.44 2.85
CA TYR A 230 -11.70 16.87 1.48
C TYR A 230 -10.66 17.99 1.46
N ARG A 231 -10.81 19.03 2.29
CA ARG A 231 -9.84 20.13 2.40
C ARG A 231 -8.47 19.64 2.88
N VAL A 232 -8.45 18.73 3.86
CA VAL A 232 -7.20 18.10 4.34
C VAL A 232 -6.52 17.32 3.20
N SER A 233 -7.28 16.53 2.44
CA SER A 233 -6.75 15.79 1.29
C SER A 233 -6.18 16.73 0.24
N VAL A 234 -6.90 17.76 -0.19
CA VAL A 234 -6.41 18.72 -1.19
C VAL A 234 -5.19 19.48 -0.67
N GLY A 235 -5.23 19.95 0.58
CA GLY A 235 -4.11 20.65 1.22
C GLY A 235 -2.84 19.80 1.27
N TYR A 236 -2.95 18.52 1.63
CA TYR A 236 -1.83 17.59 1.60
C TYR A 236 -1.19 17.51 0.21
N HIS A 237 -1.98 17.34 -0.84
CA HIS A 237 -1.44 17.17 -2.20
C HIS A 237 -0.83 18.48 -2.74
N ALA A 238 -1.42 19.63 -2.40
CA ALA A 238 -0.85 20.93 -2.74
C ALA A 238 0.50 21.13 -2.05
N VAL A 239 0.60 20.82 -0.76
CA VAL A 239 1.88 20.87 -0.02
C VAL A 239 2.90 19.90 -0.60
N ALA A 240 2.49 18.66 -0.91
CA ALA A 240 3.39 17.67 -1.52
C ALA A 240 3.96 18.13 -2.88
N LEU A 241 3.15 18.78 -3.70
CA LEU A 241 3.59 19.39 -4.96
C LEU A 241 4.59 20.52 -4.70
N VAL A 242 4.29 21.45 -3.79
CA VAL A 242 5.20 22.55 -3.44
C VAL A 242 6.52 22.02 -2.90
N VAL A 243 6.48 21.05 -1.97
CA VAL A 243 7.68 20.39 -1.43
C VAL A 243 8.51 19.76 -2.55
N SER A 244 7.87 19.10 -3.52
CA SER A 244 8.59 18.50 -4.65
C SER A 244 9.26 19.54 -5.54
N VAL A 245 8.58 20.66 -5.84
CA VAL A 245 9.15 21.77 -6.61
C VAL A 245 10.33 22.40 -5.86
N VAL A 246 10.17 22.69 -4.56
CA VAL A 246 11.25 23.23 -3.72
C VAL A 246 12.42 22.27 -3.63
N ALA A 247 12.18 20.97 -3.52
CA ALA A 247 13.23 19.95 -3.49
C ALA A 247 14.01 19.88 -4.81
N VAL A 248 13.33 20.00 -5.97
CA VAL A 248 14.01 20.11 -7.28
C VAL A 248 14.88 21.36 -7.30
N TRP A 249 14.34 22.52 -6.91
CA TRP A 249 15.12 23.76 -6.87
C TRP A 249 16.34 23.64 -5.97
N ALA A 250 16.19 23.11 -4.75
CA ALA A 250 17.29 22.90 -3.83
C ALA A 250 18.34 21.94 -4.40
N LEU A 251 17.94 20.86 -5.09
CA LEU A 251 18.86 19.95 -5.75
C LEU A 251 19.69 20.67 -6.82
N VAL A 252 19.07 21.55 -7.61
CA VAL A 252 19.75 22.37 -8.63
C VAL A 252 20.76 23.33 -8.02
N PHE A 253 20.40 23.97 -6.89
CA PHE A 253 21.32 24.86 -6.17
C PHE A 253 22.49 24.11 -5.51
N LEU A 254 22.24 22.93 -4.92
CA LEU A 254 23.23 22.16 -4.17
C LEU A 254 24.24 21.43 -5.06
N VAL A 255 23.83 20.95 -6.23
CA VAL A 255 24.72 20.25 -7.16
C VAL A 255 25.62 21.24 -7.93
N GLY A 256 25.39 22.56 -7.78
CA GLY A 256 26.01 23.58 -8.61
C GLY A 256 25.51 23.49 -10.04
N SER A 257 25.59 24.57 -10.81
CA SER A 257 25.19 24.64 -12.21
C SER A 257 25.58 23.36 -12.95
N THR A 258 24.59 22.53 -13.30
CA THR A 258 24.61 21.40 -14.23
C THR A 258 25.95 20.64 -14.39
N PRO A 259 25.98 19.31 -14.22
CA PRO A 259 27.03 18.51 -14.87
C PRO A 259 27.07 18.94 -16.35
N PRO A 260 28.26 19.09 -16.97
CA PRO A 260 28.40 19.70 -18.28
C PRO A 260 27.31 19.17 -19.24
N PRO A 261 26.55 20.06 -19.89
CA PRO A 261 25.40 19.67 -20.70
C PRO A 261 25.84 18.63 -21.74
N GLY A 262 25.21 17.45 -21.71
CA GLY A 262 25.55 16.32 -22.59
C GLY A 262 26.08 15.06 -21.87
N THR A 263 26.31 15.10 -20.55
CA THR A 263 26.58 13.87 -19.78
C THR A 263 25.28 13.12 -19.45
N HIS A 264 25.24 11.80 -19.66
CA HIS A 264 24.06 10.94 -19.43
C HIS A 264 23.43 11.08 -18.02
N SER A 265 24.20 11.48 -17.00
CA SER A 265 23.73 11.69 -15.63
C SER A 265 22.91 12.97 -15.43
N SER A 266 23.22 14.05 -16.15
CA SER A 266 22.48 15.33 -16.03
C SER A 266 21.05 15.21 -16.55
N ILE A 267 20.87 14.57 -17.71
CA ILE A 267 19.55 14.36 -18.34
C ILE A 267 18.65 13.53 -17.44
N ARG A 268 19.18 12.46 -16.83
CA ARG A 268 18.44 11.59 -15.92
C ARG A 268 17.85 12.35 -14.73
N ILE A 269 18.66 13.17 -14.07
CA ILE A 269 18.21 13.99 -12.93
C ILE A 269 17.04 14.90 -13.34
N TRP A 270 17.17 15.63 -14.45
CA TRP A 270 16.12 16.54 -14.92
C TRP A 270 14.85 15.82 -15.36
N VAL A 271 14.98 14.68 -16.04
CA VAL A 271 13.85 13.83 -16.40
C VAL A 271 13.15 13.31 -15.14
N SER A 272 13.90 12.83 -14.14
CA SER A 272 13.34 12.38 -12.85
C SER A 272 12.61 13.49 -12.09
N ALA A 273 13.17 14.71 -12.10
CA ALA A 273 12.58 15.89 -11.50
C ALA A 273 11.26 16.28 -12.19
N ALA A 274 11.27 16.30 -13.53
CA ALA A 274 10.08 16.57 -14.33
C ALA A 274 9.00 15.51 -14.08
N VAL A 275 9.34 14.22 -14.08
CA VAL A 275 8.40 13.13 -13.80
C VAL A 275 7.82 13.26 -12.39
N LEU A 276 8.61 13.60 -11.38
CA LEU A 276 8.12 13.80 -10.01
C LEU A 276 7.12 14.96 -9.94
N ILE A 277 7.48 16.13 -10.51
CA ILE A 277 6.59 17.30 -10.51
C ILE A 277 5.30 17.00 -11.26
N LEU A 278 5.37 16.39 -12.44
CA LEU A 278 4.19 16.02 -13.23
C LEU A 278 3.30 15.03 -12.47
N MET A 279 3.91 14.04 -11.83
CA MET A 279 3.17 13.08 -11.00
C MET A 279 2.46 13.77 -9.84
N MET A 280 3.14 14.66 -9.11
CA MET A 280 2.54 15.37 -7.97
C MET A 280 1.47 16.37 -8.40
N ALA A 281 1.66 17.03 -9.54
CA ALA A 281 0.68 17.92 -10.14
C ALA A 281 -0.57 17.14 -10.56
N ALA A 282 -0.39 15.98 -11.21
CA ALA A 282 -1.48 15.10 -11.57
C ALA A 282 -2.20 14.52 -10.33
N ALA A 283 -1.45 14.13 -9.29
CA ALA A 283 -2.02 13.65 -8.03
C ALA A 283 -2.86 14.74 -7.32
N CYS A 284 -2.38 16.00 -7.33
CA CYS A 284 -3.08 17.16 -6.79
C CYS A 284 -4.35 17.50 -7.61
N ALA A 285 -4.23 17.58 -8.94
CA ALA A 285 -5.36 17.80 -9.82
C ALA A 285 -6.44 16.72 -9.63
N ARG A 286 -6.04 15.45 -9.56
CA ARG A 286 -6.93 14.32 -9.27
C ARG A 286 -7.61 14.45 -7.92
N ALA A 287 -6.89 14.86 -6.87
CA ALA A 287 -7.45 15.06 -5.53
C ALA A 287 -8.54 16.15 -5.48
N VAL A 288 -8.54 17.08 -6.44
CA VAL A 288 -9.57 18.11 -6.58
C VAL A 288 -10.70 17.66 -7.51
N VAL A 289 -10.36 17.18 -8.71
CA VAL A 289 -11.31 16.92 -9.79
C VAL A 289 -12.18 15.70 -9.50
N ILE A 290 -11.57 14.58 -9.09
CA ILE A 290 -12.31 13.31 -8.97
C ILE A 290 -13.36 13.34 -7.86
N PRO A 291 -13.08 13.85 -6.63
CA PRO A 291 -14.13 13.95 -5.61
C PRO A 291 -15.29 14.85 -6.02
N ARG A 292 -15.03 15.94 -6.76
CA ARG A 292 -16.09 16.83 -7.30
C ARG A 292 -16.96 16.12 -8.33
N LEU A 293 -16.35 15.34 -9.23
CA LEU A 293 -17.08 14.51 -10.19
C LEU A 293 -17.89 13.41 -9.48
N ALA A 294 -17.34 12.83 -8.43
CA ALA A 294 -18.02 11.81 -7.63
C ALA A 294 -19.19 12.35 -6.82
N HIS A 295 -19.15 13.62 -6.42
CA HIS A 295 -20.29 14.30 -5.81
C HIS A 295 -21.44 14.49 -6.83
N LYS A 296 -21.13 14.81 -8.09
CA LYS A 296 -22.13 14.97 -9.16
C LYS A 296 -22.73 13.65 -9.62
N ASN A 297 -21.95 12.58 -9.70
CA ASN A 297 -22.44 11.24 -10.07
C ASN A 297 -21.91 10.14 -9.13
N PRO A 298 -22.53 9.96 -7.95
CA PRO A 298 -22.04 9.04 -6.91
C PRO A 298 -22.00 7.57 -7.31
N ARG A 299 -22.88 7.14 -8.22
CA ARG A 299 -23.00 5.73 -8.66
C ARG A 299 -21.89 5.32 -9.63
N ALA A 300 -21.28 6.28 -10.32
CA ALA A 300 -20.21 6.03 -11.27
C ALA A 300 -18.86 5.68 -10.61
N TRP A 301 -18.68 5.99 -9.32
CA TRP A 301 -17.40 5.88 -8.61
C TRP A 301 -17.43 4.76 -7.57
N THR A 302 -17.05 3.56 -8.01
CA THR A 302 -16.88 2.39 -7.13
C THR A 302 -15.44 2.28 -6.61
N PRO A 303 -15.18 1.60 -5.48
CA PRO A 303 -13.81 1.40 -4.98
C PRO A 303 -12.87 0.77 -6.00
N LYS A 304 -13.37 -0.16 -6.83
CA LYS A 304 -12.61 -0.76 -7.93
C LYS A 304 -12.20 0.28 -8.96
N ARG A 305 -13.13 1.15 -9.37
CA ARG A 305 -12.84 2.22 -10.34
C ARG A 305 -11.84 3.21 -9.77
N VAL A 306 -12.01 3.64 -8.52
CA VAL A 306 -11.04 4.51 -7.84
C VAL A 306 -9.64 3.89 -7.88
N GLY A 307 -9.51 2.60 -7.56
CA GLY A 307 -8.22 1.90 -7.64
C GLY A 307 -7.63 1.82 -9.04
N ILE A 308 -8.43 1.58 -10.09
CA ILE A 308 -7.95 1.54 -11.48
C ILE A 308 -7.37 2.90 -11.91
N TYR A 309 -7.98 4.00 -11.46
CA TYR A 309 -7.49 5.35 -11.76
C TYR A 309 -6.18 5.69 -11.04
N GLU A 310 -5.75 4.90 -10.04
CA GLU A 310 -4.44 5.06 -9.41
C GLU A 310 -3.30 4.44 -10.21
N VAL A 311 -3.59 3.47 -11.08
CA VAL A 311 -2.55 2.68 -11.77
C VAL A 311 -1.57 3.57 -12.55
N PRO A 312 -2.00 4.56 -13.36
CA PRO A 312 -1.05 5.42 -14.08
C PRO A 312 -0.12 6.20 -13.15
N LEU A 313 -0.63 6.71 -12.03
CA LEU A 313 0.19 7.44 -11.05
C LEU A 313 1.15 6.51 -10.28
N CYS A 314 0.75 5.27 -10.01
CA CYS A 314 1.64 4.26 -9.44
C CYS A 314 2.80 3.90 -10.39
N VAL A 315 2.51 3.81 -11.71
CA VAL A 315 3.54 3.59 -12.73
C VAL A 315 4.49 4.79 -12.81
N LEU A 316 3.97 6.02 -12.78
CA LEU A 316 4.81 7.22 -12.72
C LEU A 316 5.66 7.26 -11.45
N ALA A 317 5.13 6.84 -10.30
CA ALA A 317 5.88 6.79 -9.04
C ALA A 317 7.08 5.82 -9.12
N ALA A 318 6.87 4.65 -9.74
CA ALA A 318 7.98 3.75 -10.05
C ALA A 318 8.96 4.38 -11.06
N ALA A 319 8.44 5.07 -12.09
CA ALA A 319 9.26 5.69 -13.13
C ALA A 319 10.20 6.76 -12.58
N VAL A 320 9.77 7.58 -11.61
CA VAL A 320 10.64 8.59 -10.93
C VAL A 320 11.94 7.94 -10.47
N ALA A 321 11.87 6.74 -9.91
CA ALA A 321 13.02 6.03 -9.37
C ALA A 321 13.90 5.35 -10.42
N LEU A 322 13.32 4.99 -11.57
CA LEU A 322 14.06 4.36 -12.67
C LEU A 322 14.89 5.39 -13.46
N VAL A 323 14.42 6.64 -13.50
CA VAL A 323 15.10 7.72 -14.21
C VAL A 323 15.96 8.61 -13.30
N ALA A 324 15.83 8.50 -11.98
CA ALA A 324 16.73 9.14 -11.00
C ALA A 324 18.14 8.52 -11.04
#